data_AF-A0AAW7XLE4-F1
#
_entry.id   AF-A0AAW7XLE4-F1
#
_cell.length_a   1.000
_cell.length_b   1.000
_cell.length_c   1.000
_cell.angle_alpha   90.00
_cell.angle_beta   90.00
_cell.angle_gamma   90.00
#
_symmetry.space_group_name_H-M   'P 1'
#
loop_
_entity.id
_entity.type
_entity.pdbx_description
1 polymer ?
#
loop_
_entity_poly.entity_id
_entity_poly.type
_entity_poly.pdbx_seq_one_letter_code
_entity_poly.pdbx_strand_id
1 'polypeptide(L)'
;MSFRENSEWNELNELRSLVIFKKLESLGFLRNKQMELCKAMALKTNLDAGNISAKVSNFKSVAGINKPSNASVNTKEIFKKYGGLSLPEIEEKVSEMEIGI
;
A
#
# COMPACT_ATOMS: atom_id res chain seq x y z
N MET A 1 4.20 9.86 11.51
CA MET A 1 4.59 9.68 10.09
C MET A 1 5.37 10.88 9.58
N SER A 2 6.56 10.64 9.01
CA SER A 2 7.37 11.66 8.33
C SER A 2 7.83 11.09 7.00
N PHE A 3 7.57 11.81 5.91
CA PHE A 3 7.93 11.42 4.56
C PHE A 3 9.07 12.30 4.04
N ARG A 4 9.87 11.77 3.12
CA ARG A 4 10.93 12.57 2.47
C ARG A 4 10.25 13.55 1.51
N GLU A 5 10.57 14.83 1.61
CA GLU A 5 9.98 15.89 0.77
C GLU A 5 10.24 15.68 -0.73
N ASN A 6 11.40 15.10 -1.08
CA ASN A 6 11.77 14.80 -2.47
C ASN A 6 11.31 13.41 -2.92
N SER A 7 10.30 12.83 -2.27
CA SER A 7 9.77 11.51 -2.61
C SER A 7 8.27 11.59 -2.81
N GLU A 8 7.80 10.86 -3.81
CA GLU A 8 6.37 10.66 -4.07
C GLU A 8 5.68 9.80 -2.98
N TRP A 9 6.41 9.32 -1.97
CA TRP A 9 5.81 8.62 -0.84
C TRP A 9 5.16 9.61 0.13
N ASN A 10 3.87 9.42 0.36
CA ASN A 10 3.05 10.15 1.33
C ASN A 10 1.99 9.19 1.93
N GLU A 11 1.15 9.69 2.85
CA GLU A 11 0.10 8.86 3.47
C GLU A 11 -0.86 8.27 2.43
N LEU A 12 -1.25 9.04 1.42
CA LEU A 12 -2.13 8.58 0.35
C LEU A 12 -1.51 7.42 -0.45
N ASN A 13 -0.24 7.49 -0.81
CA ASN A 13 0.44 6.44 -1.58
C ASN A 13 0.77 5.22 -0.72
N GLU A 14 1.02 5.37 0.58
CA GLU A 14 1.04 4.23 1.51
C GLU A 14 -0.32 3.54 1.59
N LEU A 15 -1.42 4.30 1.67
CA LEU A 15 -2.79 3.77 1.69
C LEU A 15 -3.17 3.06 0.39
N ARG A 16 -2.84 3.63 -0.77
CA ARG A 16 -3.02 2.97 -2.07
C ARG A 16 -2.25 1.63 -2.14
N SER A 17 -1.06 1.57 -1.53
CA SER A 17 -0.31 0.32 -1.41
C SER A 17 -0.98 -0.68 -0.46
N LEU A 18 -1.60 -0.21 0.62
CA LEU A 18 -2.42 -1.03 1.52
C LEU A 18 -3.67 -1.58 0.83
N VAL A 19 -4.33 -0.80 -0.05
CA VAL A 19 -5.43 -1.28 -0.90
C VAL A 19 -4.99 -2.44 -1.77
N ILE A 20 -3.81 -2.35 -2.40
CA ILE A 20 -3.25 -3.48 -3.19
C ILE A 20 -3.04 -4.70 -2.31
N PHE A 21 -2.49 -4.53 -1.10
CA PHE A 21 -2.34 -5.63 -0.15
C PHE A 21 -3.69 -6.29 0.17
N LYS A 22 -4.73 -5.52 0.48
CA LYS A 22 -6.08 -6.05 0.78
C LYS A 22 -6.73 -6.75 -0.42
N LYS A 23 -6.55 -6.21 -1.64
CA LYS A 23 -6.97 -6.89 -2.88
C LYS A 23 -6.26 -8.22 -3.07
N LEU A 24 -4.97 -8.30 -2.73
CA LEU A 24 -4.24 -9.57 -2.81
C LEU A 24 -4.69 -10.54 -1.73
N GLU A 25 -4.96 -10.06 -0.51
CA GLU A 25 -5.50 -10.86 0.59
C GLU A 25 -6.84 -11.50 0.22
N SER A 26 -7.77 -10.73 -0.36
CA SER A 26 -9.07 -11.25 -0.81
C SER A 26 -8.97 -12.25 -1.96
N LEU A 27 -7.92 -12.15 -2.78
CA LEU A 27 -7.63 -13.09 -3.86
C LEU A 27 -6.80 -14.31 -3.41
N GLY A 28 -6.41 -14.41 -2.14
CA GLY A 28 -5.53 -15.50 -1.68
C GLY A 28 -4.11 -15.43 -2.24
N PHE A 29 -3.60 -14.21 -2.48
CA PHE A 29 -2.25 -13.93 -2.97
C PHE A 29 -1.88 -14.61 -4.30
N LEU A 30 -2.80 -14.63 -5.27
CA LEU A 30 -2.55 -15.19 -6.61
C LEU A 30 -1.24 -14.70 -7.23
N ARG A 31 -0.52 -15.65 -7.85
CA ARG A 31 0.73 -15.37 -8.55
C ARG A 31 0.51 -14.33 -9.66
N ASN A 32 1.50 -13.48 -9.88
CA ASN A 32 1.51 -12.38 -10.87
C ASN A 32 0.53 -11.21 -10.62
N LYS A 33 -0.50 -11.37 -9.77
CA LYS A 33 -1.48 -10.29 -9.49
C LYS A 33 -0.91 -9.06 -8.81
N GLN A 34 0.10 -9.23 -7.94
CA GLN A 34 0.72 -8.09 -7.28
C GLN A 34 1.30 -7.09 -8.29
N MET A 35 2.05 -7.59 -9.29
CA MET A 35 2.68 -6.72 -10.27
C MET A 35 1.67 -6.04 -11.18
N GLU A 36 0.58 -6.72 -11.57
CA GLU A 36 -0.51 -6.11 -12.34
C GLU A 36 -1.13 -4.92 -11.58
N LEU A 37 -1.45 -5.11 -10.31
CA LEU A 37 -2.02 -4.05 -9.47
C LEU A 37 -1.02 -2.90 -9.24
N CYS A 38 0.26 -3.21 -9.04
CA CYS A 38 1.31 -2.19 -8.89
C CYS A 38 1.49 -1.37 -10.17
N LYS A 39 1.42 -1.99 -11.35
CA LYS A 39 1.46 -1.27 -12.64
C LYS A 39 0.26 -0.34 -12.80
N ALA A 40 -0.94 -0.79 -12.42
CA ALA A 40 -2.13 0.06 -12.48
C ALA A 40 -2.03 1.28 -11.54
N MET A 41 -1.47 1.09 -10.33
CA MET A 41 -1.22 2.21 -9.41
C MET A 41 -0.09 3.12 -9.90
N ALA A 42 0.96 2.58 -10.52
CA ALA A 42 2.04 3.37 -11.10
C ALA A 42 1.52 4.35 -12.17
N LEU A 43 0.44 4.04 -12.89
CA LEU A 43 -0.17 4.99 -13.84
C LEU A 43 -0.88 6.17 -13.15
N LYS A 44 -1.22 6.04 -11.86
CA LYS A 44 -1.89 7.08 -11.06
C LYS A 44 -0.93 7.89 -10.19
N THR A 45 0.35 7.53 -10.20
CA THR A 45 1.37 8.11 -9.31
C THR A 45 2.65 8.35 -10.12
N ASN A 46 3.60 9.10 -9.58
CA ASN A 46 4.95 9.18 -10.18
C ASN A 46 5.90 8.10 -9.61
N LEU A 47 5.37 7.05 -8.98
CA LEU A 47 6.14 5.94 -8.43
C LEU A 47 6.25 4.81 -9.45
N ASP A 48 7.42 4.17 -9.49
CA ASP A 48 7.60 2.96 -10.29
C ASP A 48 6.90 1.74 -9.65
N ALA A 49 6.43 0.83 -10.50
CA ALA A 49 5.72 -0.37 -10.06
C ALA A 49 6.58 -1.29 -9.15
N GLY A 50 7.91 -1.25 -9.28
CA GLY A 50 8.82 -2.03 -8.44
C GLY A 50 8.86 -1.51 -7.01
N ASN A 51 8.94 -0.20 -6.83
CA ASN A 51 8.91 0.49 -5.55
C ASN A 51 7.56 0.33 -4.85
N ILE A 52 6.45 0.45 -5.59
CA ILE A 52 5.10 0.11 -5.08
C ILE A 52 5.05 -1.37 -4.65
N SER A 53 5.57 -2.29 -5.47
CA SER A 53 5.60 -3.72 -5.14
C SER A 53 6.43 -4.03 -3.88
N ALA A 54 7.56 -3.34 -3.69
CA ALA A 54 8.35 -3.43 -2.47
C ALA A 54 7.54 -2.96 -1.26
N LYS A 55 6.77 -1.87 -1.42
CA LYS A 55 5.88 -1.36 -0.36
C LYS A 55 4.77 -2.35 -0.01
N VAL A 56 4.10 -2.95 -1.00
CA VAL A 56 3.10 -4.00 -0.78
C VAL A 56 3.72 -5.19 -0.03
N SER A 57 4.96 -5.56 -0.38
CA SER A 57 5.68 -6.64 0.30
C SER A 57 6.03 -6.29 1.76
N ASN A 58 6.27 -5.01 2.06
CA ASN A 58 6.41 -4.55 3.44
C ASN A 58 5.11 -4.72 4.23
N PHE A 59 3.94 -4.37 3.66
CA PHE A 59 2.65 -4.64 4.32
C PHE A 59 2.42 -6.13 4.58
N LYS A 60 2.73 -7.01 3.62
CA LYS A 60 2.69 -8.48 3.83
C LYS A 60 3.58 -8.93 4.98
N SER A 61 4.77 -8.32 5.11
CA SER A 61 5.72 -8.65 6.18
C SER A 61 5.21 -8.16 7.54
N VAL A 62 4.63 -6.96 7.61
CA VAL A 62 4.00 -6.42 8.82
C VAL A 62 2.77 -7.23 9.24
N ALA A 63 2.01 -7.75 8.27
CA ALA A 63 0.87 -8.63 8.49
C ALA A 63 1.25 -10.09 8.83
N GLY A 64 2.54 -10.43 8.86
CA GLY A 64 3.01 -11.78 9.17
C GLY A 64 2.84 -12.81 8.04
N ILE A 65 2.49 -12.38 6.82
CA ILE A 65 2.33 -13.24 5.64
C ILE A 65 3.69 -13.64 5.05
N ASN A 66 4.60 -12.68 4.97
CA ASN A 66 5.97 -12.89 4.52
C ASN A 66 6.94 -12.89 5.70
N LYS A 67 8.18 -13.33 5.45
CA LYS A 67 9.29 -13.14 6.41
C LYS A 67 9.42 -11.64 6.78
N PRO A 68 9.84 -11.33 8.01
CA PRO A 68 10.07 -9.94 8.42
C PRO A 68 10.96 -9.19 7.43
N SER A 69 10.59 -7.94 7.14
CA SER A 69 11.35 -7.04 6.29
C SER A 69 11.70 -5.75 7.04
N ASN A 70 12.53 -4.91 6.42
CA ASN A 70 12.83 -3.55 6.91
C ASN A 70 11.70 -2.57 6.54
N ALA A 71 10.45 -2.92 6.87
CA ALA A 71 9.30 -2.05 6.66
C ALA A 71 9.53 -0.71 7.39
N SER A 72 9.27 0.40 6.70
CA SER A 72 9.45 1.74 7.27
C SER A 72 8.51 1.97 8.45
N VAL A 73 8.87 2.93 9.31
CA VAL A 73 8.00 3.37 10.42
C VAL A 73 6.63 3.78 9.90
N ASN A 74 6.57 4.55 8.80
CA ASN A 74 5.29 4.96 8.20
C ASN A 74 4.45 3.76 7.78
N THR A 75 5.02 2.75 7.12
CA THR A 75 4.27 1.53 6.73
C THR A 75 3.71 0.81 7.95
N LYS A 76 4.46 0.72 9.05
CA LYS A 76 3.99 0.12 10.31
C LYS A 76 2.88 0.95 10.95
N GLU A 77 2.99 2.28 10.97
CA GLU A 77 1.97 3.19 11.50
C GLU A 77 0.68 3.14 10.68
N ILE A 78 0.78 3.14 9.34
CA ILE A 78 -0.34 3.00 8.42
C ILE A 78 -1.05 1.66 8.65
N PHE A 79 -0.30 0.56 8.74
CA PHE A 79 -0.89 -0.75 8.99
C PHE A 79 -1.56 -0.83 10.38
N LYS A 80 -0.94 -0.24 11.41
CA LYS A 80 -1.55 -0.17 12.75
C LYS A 80 -2.88 0.62 12.72
N LYS A 81 -2.95 1.70 11.95
CA LYS A 81 -4.12 2.58 11.87
C LYS A 81 -5.24 2.01 11.01
N TYR A 82 -4.91 1.41 9.87
CA TYR A 82 -5.89 1.03 8.84
C TYR A 82 -5.89 -0.45 8.46
N GLY A 83 -4.92 -1.25 8.93
CA GLY A 83 -4.75 -2.66 8.53
C GLY A 83 -5.90 -3.57 8.97
N GLY A 84 -6.66 -3.16 10.00
CA GLY A 84 -7.87 -3.86 10.46
C GLY A 84 -9.13 -3.54 9.63
N LEU A 85 -9.06 -2.57 8.73
CA LEU A 85 -10.19 -2.21 7.86
C LEU A 85 -10.35 -3.22 6.70
N SER A 86 -11.58 -3.34 6.24
CA SER A 86 -11.94 -4.06 5.01
C SER A 86 -11.49 -3.29 3.76
N LEU A 87 -11.46 -3.98 2.62
CA LEU A 87 -11.08 -3.36 1.35
C LEU A 87 -11.96 -2.13 1.00
N PRO A 88 -13.31 -2.20 1.07
CA PRO A 88 -14.15 -1.04 0.76
C PRO A 88 -13.89 0.17 1.67
N GLU A 89 -13.68 -0.06 2.97
CA GLU A 89 -13.40 1.03 3.93
C GLU A 89 -12.08 1.75 3.61
N ILE A 90 -11.04 1.02 3.20
CA ILE A 90 -9.76 1.65 2.82
C ILE A 90 -9.90 2.38 1.49
N GLU A 91 -10.65 1.83 0.53
CA GLU A 91 -10.93 2.50 -0.75
C GLU A 91 -11.73 3.79 -0.56
N GLU A 92 -12.70 3.81 0.35
CA GLU A 92 -13.43 5.02 0.75
C GLU A 92 -12.46 6.07 1.31
N LYS A 93 -11.56 5.69 2.23
CA LYS A 93 -10.55 6.63 2.77
C LYS A 93 -9.58 7.16 1.74
N VAL A 94 -9.15 6.33 0.79
CA VAL A 94 -8.34 6.81 -0.34
C VAL A 94 -9.12 7.83 -1.16
N SER A 95 -10.41 7.58 -1.41
CA SER A 95 -11.26 8.48 -2.20
C SER A 95 -11.49 9.83 -1.49
N GLU A 96 -11.76 9.82 -0.17
CA GLU A 96 -11.88 11.04 0.64
C GLU A 96 -10.60 11.90 0.57
N MET A 97 -9.43 11.25 0.63
CA MET A 97 -8.15 11.95 0.55
C MET A 97 -7.84 12.48 -0.85
N GLU A 98 -8.32 11.83 -1.90
CA GLU A 98 -8.17 12.30 -3.29
C GLU A 98 -9.06 13.53 -3.58
N ILE A 99 -10.23 13.64 -2.94
CA ILE A 99 -11.14 14.79 -3.10
C ILE A 99 -10.63 16.03 -2.35
N GLY A 100 -9.88 15.83 -1.27
CA GLY A 100 -9.31 16.91 -0.44
C GLY A 100 -7.99 17.51 -0.95
N ILE A 101 -7.49 17.07 -2.11
CA ILE A 101 -6.26 17.56 -2.77
C ILE A 101 -6.65 18.43 -3.97
#